data_AF-A0A0Q9SET9-F1
#
_entry.id   AF-A0A0Q9SET9-F1
#
_cell.length_a   1.000
_cell.length_b   1.000
_cell.length_c   1.000
_cell.angle_alpha   90.00
_cell.angle_beta   90.00
_cell.angle_gamma   90.00
#
_symmetry.space_group_name_H-M   'P 1'
#
loop_
_entity.id
_entity.type
_entity.pdbx_description
1 polymer ?
#
loop_
_entity_poly.entity_id
_entity_poly.type
_entity_poly.pdbx_seq_one_letter_code
_entity_poly.pdbx_strand_id
1 'polypeptide(L)'
;MRLATHTLPAGTVRDRYRLEFLAELAAVPGPHQTRHAAGILTHSLALRSAVRGTQVAPLEEAMTAPTKPLLCRTNLHHHWEWAHTRDGERYIRCARCLKEKDSGAGGRWVGGVSMGGGYTGP
;
A
#
# COMPACT_ATOMS: atom_id res chain seq x y z
N MET A 1 -0.83 -15.27 9.21
CA MET A 1 0.29 -14.45 8.68
C MET A 1 -0.01 -13.72 7.38
N ARG A 2 -0.56 -14.37 6.33
CA ARG A 2 -0.95 -13.69 5.08
C ARG A 2 -1.72 -12.37 5.31
N LEU A 3 -2.78 -12.41 6.12
CA LEU A 3 -3.64 -11.25 6.37
C LEU A 3 -2.90 -10.08 7.06
N ALA A 4 -1.94 -10.35 7.96
CA ALA A 4 -1.17 -9.32 8.66
C ALA A 4 -0.25 -8.56 7.68
N THR A 5 0.40 -9.26 6.76
CA THR A 5 1.36 -8.66 5.83
C THR A 5 0.71 -7.97 4.63
N HIS A 6 -0.57 -8.23 4.37
CA HIS A 6 -1.34 -7.49 3.35
C HIS A 6 -1.43 -5.98 3.65
N THR A 7 -1.14 -5.58 4.88
CA THR A 7 -1.03 -4.17 5.22
C THR A 7 0.11 -3.45 4.47
N LEU A 8 1.18 -4.16 4.12
CA LEU A 8 2.36 -3.69 3.39
C LEU A 8 2.13 -3.67 1.87
N PRO A 9 2.86 -2.88 1.05
CA PRO A 9 2.88 -3.00 -0.41
C PRO A 9 3.32 -4.40 -0.89
N ALA A 10 3.00 -4.77 -2.12
CA ALA A 10 3.44 -6.06 -2.67
C ALA A 10 4.94 -5.99 -3.04
N GLY A 11 5.65 -7.11 -2.93
CA GLY A 11 7.08 -7.18 -3.25
C GLY A 11 7.90 -7.91 -2.20
N THR A 12 9.21 -7.95 -2.43
CA THR A 12 10.19 -8.73 -1.63
C THR A 12 10.14 -8.41 -0.14
N VAL A 13 9.87 -7.15 0.23
CA VAL A 13 9.74 -6.73 1.63
C VAL A 13 8.56 -7.41 2.32
N ARG A 14 7.38 -7.45 1.68
CA ARG A 14 6.20 -8.13 2.24
C ARG A 14 6.43 -9.62 2.37
N ASP A 15 7.09 -10.23 1.38
CA ASP A 15 7.39 -11.65 1.38
C ASP A 15 8.41 -12.02 2.47
N ARG A 16 9.43 -11.18 2.67
CA ARG A 16 10.39 -11.33 3.77
C ARG A 16 9.70 -11.30 5.14
N TYR A 17 8.92 -10.26 5.43
CA TYR A 17 8.18 -10.17 6.70
C TYR A 17 7.20 -11.32 6.90
N ARG A 18 6.61 -11.83 5.81
CA ARG A 18 5.74 -13.00 5.88
C ARG A 18 6.51 -14.23 6.33
N LEU A 19 7.70 -14.47 5.76
CA LEU A 19 8.55 -15.60 6.13
C LEU A 19 9.01 -15.47 7.59
N GLU A 20 9.40 -14.28 8.02
CA GLU A 20 9.76 -13.98 9.41
C GLU A 20 8.62 -14.31 10.37
N PHE A 21 7.39 -13.85 10.10
CA PHE A 21 6.23 -14.19 10.95
C PHE A 21 5.86 -15.67 10.94
N LEU A 22 6.10 -16.39 9.83
CA LEU A 22 5.87 -17.83 9.78
C LEU A 22 6.94 -18.58 10.58
N ALA A 23 8.19 -18.14 10.52
CA ALA A 23 9.28 -18.72 11.32
C ALA A 23 9.05 -18.47 12.82
N GLU A 24 8.64 -17.26 13.21
CA GLU A 24 8.29 -16.93 14.59
C GLU A 24 7.13 -17.79 15.09
N LEU A 25 6.06 -17.93 14.29
CA LEU A 25 4.90 -18.77 14.65
C LEU A 25 5.29 -20.25 14.81
N ALA A 26 6.20 -20.76 13.99
CA ALA A 26 6.67 -22.14 14.07
C ALA A 26 7.48 -22.40 15.36
N ALA A 27 8.12 -21.38 15.93
CA ALA A 27 8.83 -21.48 17.21
C ALA A 27 7.89 -21.47 18.44
N VAL A 28 6.61 -21.09 18.27
CA VAL A 28 5.62 -21.06 19.36
C VAL A 28 4.97 -22.43 19.55
N PRO A 29 4.87 -22.98 20.78
CA PRO A 29 4.16 -24.22 21.05
C PRO A 29 2.68 -24.16 20.60
N GLY A 30 2.20 -25.25 19.99
CA GLY A 30 0.87 -25.37 19.36
C GLY A 30 -0.31 -24.66 20.04
N PRO A 31 -0.56 -24.86 21.36
CA PRO A 31 -1.70 -24.23 22.04
C PRO A 31 -1.62 -22.69 22.13
N HIS A 32 -0.46 -22.08 21.89
CA HIS A 32 -0.27 -20.62 21.92
C HIS A 32 -0.19 -19.98 20.54
N GLN A 33 -0.07 -20.76 19.47
CA GLN A 33 0.09 -20.25 18.11
C GLN A 33 -1.11 -19.40 17.65
N THR A 34 -2.34 -19.80 17.97
CA THR A 34 -3.55 -19.07 17.57
C THR A 34 -3.63 -17.69 18.23
N ARG A 35 -3.36 -17.62 19.54
CA ARG A 35 -3.33 -16.37 20.30
C ARG A 35 -2.21 -15.45 19.81
N HIS A 36 -1.03 -16.01 19.57
CA HIS A 36 0.11 -15.26 19.04
C HIS A 36 -0.21 -14.69 17.65
N ALA A 37 -0.80 -15.51 16.76
CA ALA A 37 -1.24 -15.05 15.44
C ALA A 37 -2.32 -13.97 15.49
N ALA A 38 -3.29 -14.08 16.40
CA ALA A 38 -4.29 -13.04 16.63
C ALA A 38 -3.67 -11.74 17.15
N GLY A 39 -2.65 -11.83 18.00
CA GLY A 39 -1.88 -10.68 18.51
C GLY A 39 -1.16 -9.91 17.39
N ILE A 40 -0.48 -10.62 16.49
CA ILE A 40 0.20 -10.02 15.32
C ILE A 40 -0.82 -9.33 14.40
N LEU A 41 -1.96 -9.97 14.14
CA LEU A 41 -3.03 -9.38 13.33
C LEU A 41 -3.56 -8.09 13.95
N THR A 42 -3.85 -8.10 15.25
CA THR A 42 -4.37 -6.94 15.98
C THR A 42 -3.37 -5.76 15.92
N HIS A 43 -2.08 -6.02 16.13
CA HIS A 43 -1.03 -5.00 15.99
C HIS A 43 -0.95 -4.44 14.57
N SER A 44 -1.00 -5.29 13.54
CA SER A 44 -0.96 -4.84 12.15
C SER A 44 -2.14 -3.92 11.79
N LEU A 45 -3.31 -4.15 12.38
CA LEU A 45 -4.49 -3.31 12.20
C LEU A 45 -4.38 -1.99 12.97
N ALA A 46 -3.87 -2.02 14.21
CA ALA A 46 -3.64 -0.82 15.02
C ALA A 46 -2.59 0.10 14.41
N LEU A 47 -1.48 -0.45 13.89
CA LEU A 47 -0.47 0.34 13.19
C LEU A 47 -1.04 1.00 11.94
N ARG A 48 -1.84 0.26 11.18
CA ARG A 48 -2.51 0.77 9.99
C ARG A 48 -3.51 1.88 10.32
N SER A 49 -4.28 1.75 11.40
CA SER A 49 -5.20 2.80 11.83
C SER A 49 -4.44 4.04 12.30
N ALA A 50 -3.34 3.87 13.04
CA ALA A 50 -2.47 4.96 13.48
C ALA A 50 -1.88 5.74 12.30
N VAL A 51 -1.25 5.05 11.33
CA VAL A 51 -0.70 5.68 10.11
C VAL A 51 -1.78 6.44 9.34
N ARG A 52 -3.00 5.90 9.25
CA ARG A 52 -4.12 6.58 8.59
C ARG A 52 -4.61 7.79 9.39
N GLY A 53 -4.67 7.69 10.71
CA GLY A 53 -5.07 8.77 11.60
C GLY A 53 -4.09 9.95 11.57
N THR A 54 -2.82 9.72 11.25
CA THR A 54 -1.82 10.77 11.02
C THR A 54 -1.96 11.44 9.64
N GLN A 55 -2.51 10.73 8.64
CA GLN A 55 -2.80 11.27 7.30
C GLN A 55 -4.15 11.98 7.25
N VAL A 56 -4.37 12.95 8.15
CA VAL A 56 -5.57 13.80 8.09
C VAL A 56 -5.43 14.71 6.87
N ALA A 57 -6.06 14.34 5.76
CA ALA A 57 -6.34 15.31 4.72
C ALA A 57 -7.23 16.42 5.31
N PRO A 58 -7.07 17.69 4.92
CA PRO A 58 -7.96 18.77 5.35
C PRO A 58 -9.43 18.33 5.22
N LEU A 59 -10.28 18.72 6.17
CA LEU A 59 -11.67 18.23 6.26
C LEU A 59 -12.43 18.38 4.93
N GLU A 60 -12.16 19.47 4.20
CA GLU A 60 -12.76 19.77 2.90
C GLU A 60 -12.35 18.77 1.79
N GLU A 61 -11.10 18.29 1.82
CA GLU A 61 -10.58 17.25 0.93
C GLU A 61 -11.16 15.88 1.32
N ALA A 62 -11.36 15.61 2.61
CA ALA A 62 -11.90 14.34 3.09
C ALA A 62 -13.39 14.15 2.72
N MET A 63 -14.15 15.23 2.63
CA MET A 63 -15.58 15.20 2.25
C MET A 63 -15.80 14.95 0.76
N THR A 64 -14.81 15.27 -0.08
CA THR A 64 -14.88 15.13 -1.54
C THR A 64 -14.06 13.94 -2.06
N ALA A 65 -13.15 13.40 -1.25
CA ALA A 65 -12.32 12.27 -1.64
C ALA A 65 -13.15 10.99 -1.82
N PRO A 66 -13.08 10.33 -3.00
CA PRO A 66 -13.75 9.06 -3.21
C PRO A 66 -13.22 8.00 -2.25
N THR A 67 -14.13 7.30 -1.56
CA THR A 67 -13.75 6.25 -0.62
C THR A 67 -13.15 5.07 -1.38
N LYS A 68 -11.85 4.83 -1.17
CA LYS A 68 -11.16 3.66 -1.74
C LYS A 68 -11.87 2.35 -1.32
N PRO A 69 -12.09 1.39 -2.23
CA PRO A 69 -12.67 0.09 -1.88
C PRO A 69 -11.85 -0.65 -0.82
N LEU A 70 -12.51 -1.38 0.09
CA LEU A 70 -11.87 -2.03 1.23
C LEU A 70 -10.73 -2.98 0.82
N LEU A 71 -10.94 -3.78 -0.23
CA LEU A 71 -9.92 -4.73 -0.72
C LEU A 71 -8.69 -4.04 -1.29
N CYS A 72 -8.87 -2.87 -1.90
CA CYS A 72 -7.77 -2.04 -2.38
C CYS A 72 -7.02 -1.41 -1.20
N ARG A 73 -7.76 -0.92 -0.19
CA ARG A 73 -7.18 -0.36 1.04
C ARG A 73 -6.30 -1.38 1.74
N THR A 74 -6.70 -2.64 1.79
CA THR A 74 -5.95 -3.74 2.42
C THR A 74 -4.95 -4.43 1.49
N ASN A 75 -4.71 -3.92 0.28
CA ASN A 75 -3.89 -4.58 -0.75
C ASN A 75 -4.19 -6.09 -0.91
N LEU A 76 -5.44 -6.49 -0.68
CA LEU A 76 -5.90 -7.87 -0.87
C LEU A 76 -6.22 -8.13 -2.34
N HIS A 77 -6.89 -7.17 -2.99
CA HIS A 77 -7.29 -7.31 -4.38
C HIS A 77 -7.28 -5.96 -5.10
N HIS A 78 -6.54 -5.90 -6.20
CA HIS A 78 -6.46 -4.76 -7.11
C HIS A 78 -6.85 -5.22 -8.51
N HIS A 79 -7.62 -4.41 -9.23
CA HIS A 79 -7.98 -4.67 -10.62
C HIS A 79 -6.99 -3.92 -11.51
N TRP A 80 -5.92 -4.61 -11.92
CA TRP A 80 -4.81 -3.99 -12.65
C TRP A 80 -5.17 -3.77 -14.12
N GLU A 81 -4.92 -2.56 -14.61
CA GLU A 81 -5.07 -2.16 -16.01
C GLU A 81 -3.83 -1.43 -16.50
N TRP A 82 -3.61 -1.44 -17.81
CA TRP A 82 -2.64 -0.56 -18.46
C TRP A 82 -3.24 0.85 -18.58
N ALA A 83 -2.43 1.85 -18.29
CA ALA A 83 -2.77 3.25 -18.42
C ALA A 83 -1.63 4.01 -19.10
N HIS A 84 -1.94 5.20 -19.58
CA HIS A 84 -1.00 6.09 -20.26
C HIS A 84 -0.85 7.40 -19.49
N THR A 85 0.39 7.89 -19.34
CA THR A 85 0.64 9.27 -18.91
C THR A 85 0.24 10.24 -20.02
N ARG A 86 0.17 11.54 -19.71
CA ARG A 86 -0.12 12.58 -20.72
C ARG A 86 0.91 12.57 -21.86
N ASP A 87 2.14 12.20 -21.54
CA ASP A 87 3.26 12.10 -22.48
C ASP A 87 3.27 10.76 -23.26
N GLY A 88 2.30 9.88 -22.99
CA GLY A 88 2.11 8.61 -23.70
C GLY A 88 2.79 7.39 -23.06
N GLU A 89 3.54 7.57 -21.97
CA GLU A 89 4.23 6.48 -21.29
C GLU A 89 3.24 5.49 -20.67
N ARG A 90 3.54 4.19 -20.80
CA ARG A 90 2.67 3.12 -20.29
C ARG A 90 3.04 2.78 -18.85
N TYR A 91 2.04 2.71 -17.99
CA TYR A 91 2.18 2.21 -16.63
C TYR A 91 1.02 1.29 -16.25
N ILE A 92 1.18 0.50 -15.18
CA ILE A 92 0.12 -0.35 -14.66
C ILE A 92 -0.45 0.29 -13.40
N ARG A 93 -1.77 0.45 -13.36
CA ARG A 93 -2.50 0.97 -12.18
C ARG A 93 -3.73 0.14 -11.86
N CYS A 94 -4.27 0.34 -10.67
CA CYS A 94 -5.54 -0.26 -10.28
C CYS A 94 -6.70 0.61 -10.78
N ALA A 95 -7.60 0.05 -11.59
CA ALA A 95 -8.78 0.73 -12.12
C ALA A 95 -9.73 1.30 -11.04
N ARG A 96 -9.66 0.75 -9.82
CA ARG A 96 -10.58 1.09 -8.71
C ARG A 96 -10.04 2.10 -7.71
N CYS A 97 -8.74 2.06 -7.42
CA CYS A 97 -8.14 2.93 -6.40
C CYS A 97 -6.95 3.75 -6.91
N LEU A 98 -6.66 3.63 -8.21
CA LEU A 98 -5.59 4.31 -8.93
C LEU A 98 -4.18 4.06 -8.40
N LYS A 99 -4.01 3.12 -7.47
CA LYS A 99 -2.68 2.69 -7.01
C LYS A 99 -1.87 2.18 -8.20
N GLU A 100 -0.64 2.65 -8.33
CA GLU A 100 0.32 2.15 -9.32
C GLU A 100 0.91 0.80 -8.87
N LYS A 101 1.23 -0.05 -9.83
CA LYS A 101 1.90 -1.32 -9.53
C LYS A 101 3.39 -1.03 -9.39
N ASP A 102 3.91 -1.14 -8.17
CA ASP A 102 5.34 -1.05 -7.89
C ASP A 102 6.06 -2.13 -8.72
N SER A 103 6.68 -1.71 -9.81
CA SER A 103 7.54 -2.57 -10.62
C SER A 103 8.82 -2.72 -9.81
N GLY A 104 9.08 -3.91 -9.26
CA GLY A 104 10.20 -4.17 -8.34
C GLY A 104 11.61 -4.05 -8.96
N ALA A 105 11.88 -2.98 -9.71
CA ALA A 105 13.19 -2.64 -10.22
C ALA A 105 13.64 -1.33 -9.56
N GLY A 106 14.73 -1.41 -8.79
CA GLY A 106 15.65 -0.30 -8.50
C GLY A 106 15.03 1.02 -8.09
N GLY A 107 15.03 1.29 -6.78
CA GLY A 107 14.80 2.65 -6.30
C GLY A 107 15.79 3.62 -6.93
N ARG A 108 15.30 4.52 -7.79
CA ARG A 108 15.67 5.93 -7.83
C ARG A 108 14.70 6.73 -8.72
N TRP A 109 13.55 7.10 -8.15
CA TRP A 109 12.87 8.33 -8.55
C TRP A 109 12.84 9.22 -7.31
N VAL A 110 13.95 9.95 -7.14
CA VAL A 110 14.03 11.05 -6.19
C VAL A 110 13.38 12.24 -6.87
N GLY A 111 12.34 12.78 -6.22
CA GLY A 111 12.01 14.19 -6.30
C GLY A 111 11.42 14.69 -7.61
N GLY A 112 10.09 14.68 -7.67
CA GLY A 112 9.40 15.78 -8.32
C GLY A 112 9.80 17.09 -7.63
N VAL A 113 10.58 17.91 -8.33
CA VAL A 113 10.57 19.36 -8.16
C VAL A 113 9.74 19.91 -9.31
N SER A 114 8.46 20.13 -9.05
CA SER A 114 7.65 21.03 -9.85
C SER A 114 8.15 22.46 -9.59
N MET A 115 8.92 23.01 -10.52
CA MET A 115 9.07 24.47 -10.67
C MET A 115 8.25 24.85 -11.89
N GLY A 116 7.20 25.62 -11.63
CA GLY A 116 6.17 25.95 -12.60
C GLY A 116 6.56 27.04 -13.60
N GLY A 117 5.63 27.23 -14.53
CA GLY A 117 5.29 28.54 -15.09
C GLY A 117 6.19 29.07 -16.20
N GLY A 118 5.65 29.10 -17.42
CA GLY A 118 6.29 29.80 -18.52
C GLY A 118 5.53 29.65 -19.84
N TYR A 119 4.29 30.11 -19.86
CA TYR A 119 3.55 30.39 -21.09
C TYR A 119 4.11 31.67 -21.72
N THR A 120 4.59 31.58 -22.95
CA THR A 120 4.55 32.69 -23.92
C THR A 120 4.48 32.06 -25.31
N GLY A 121 3.31 32.14 -25.94
CA GLY A 121 3.25 32.24 -27.40
C GLY A 121 3.27 33.71 -27.81
N PRO A 122 3.03 34.05 -29.08
CA PRO A 122 3.18 33.23 -30.29
C PRO A 122 4.62 33.25 -30.85
#